data_AF-A0A920BAQ3-F1
#
_entry.id   AF-A0A920BAQ3-F1
#
_cell.length_a   1.000
_cell.length_b   1.000
_cell.length_c   1.000
_cell.angle_alpha   90.00
_cell.angle_beta   90.00
_cell.angle_gamma   90.00
#
_symmetry.space_group_name_H-M   'P 1'
#
loop_
_entity.id
_entity.type
_entity.pdbx_description
1 polymer ?
#
loop_
_entity_poly.entity_id
_entity_poly.type
_entity_poly.pdbx_seq_one_letter_code
_entity_poly.pdbx_strand_id
1 'polypeptide(L)'
;MKNYSIDRQNYRIFKSEKSSDSPFVHFFWGKFDFRLSFEINSDSSTDKNSKLLFSGQGKQFQSGTLELLHHHKWYQYVKPTAHGLVLEETLWEKDGEKHYAEFPAIFTGFAEIFVQKNWN
;
A
#
# COMPACT_ATOMS: atom_id res chain seq x y z
N MET A 1 -4.52 17.28 -1.11
CA MET A 1 -3.50 16.33 -1.63
C MET A 1 -2.22 16.52 -0.81
N LYS A 2 -1.62 15.44 -0.27
CA LYS A 2 -0.42 15.49 0.59
C LYS A 2 0.75 14.76 -0.07
N ASN A 3 1.96 15.29 -0.01
CA ASN A 3 3.16 14.68 -0.60
C ASN A 3 4.02 14.02 0.49
N TYR A 4 4.55 12.84 0.20
CA TYR A 4 5.47 12.09 1.07
C TYR A 4 6.70 11.73 0.26
N SER A 5 7.88 12.04 0.81
CA SER A 5 9.15 11.58 0.26
C SER A 5 9.73 10.55 1.21
N ILE A 6 9.89 9.32 0.75
CA ILE A 6 10.33 8.16 1.53
C ILE A 6 11.34 7.40 0.67
N ASP A 7 12.55 7.19 1.18
CA ASP A 7 13.63 6.50 0.45
C ASP A 7 13.85 7.01 -0.98
N ARG A 8 13.84 8.34 -1.13
CA ARG A 8 13.99 9.05 -2.41
C ARG A 8 12.84 8.80 -3.41
N GLN A 9 11.78 8.13 -2.99
CA GLN A 9 10.53 7.96 -3.73
C GLN A 9 9.50 9.00 -3.29
N ASN A 10 8.77 9.56 -4.25
CA ASN A 10 7.74 10.55 -4.00
C ASN A 10 6.35 9.95 -4.19
N TYR A 11 5.55 9.99 -3.13
CA TYR A 11 4.17 9.52 -3.10
C TYR A 11 3.24 10.72 -2.91
N ARG A 12 2.11 10.74 -3.63
CA ARG A 12 1.10 11.80 -3.47
C ARG A 12 -0.24 11.21 -3.06
N ILE A 13 -0.67 11.51 -1.85
CA ILE A 13 -1.94 11.03 -1.30
C ILE A 13 -3.05 11.99 -1.70
N PHE A 14 -4.11 11.43 -2.28
CA PHE A 14 -5.25 12.21 -2.76
C PHE A 14 -6.58 11.81 -2.12
N LYS A 15 -6.68 10.59 -1.58
CA LYS A 15 -7.85 10.16 -0.80
C LYS A 15 -7.39 9.21 0.30
N SER A 16 -8.04 9.25 1.46
CA SER A 16 -7.86 8.27 2.53
C SER A 16 -9.13 8.17 3.35
N GLU A 17 -9.46 6.98 3.81
CA GLU A 17 -10.61 6.71 4.67
C GLU A 17 -10.19 5.86 5.86
N LYS A 18 -10.65 6.25 7.05
CA LYS A 18 -10.29 5.64 8.34
C LYS A 18 -11.50 4.97 9.01
N SER A 19 -12.52 4.58 8.24
CA SER A 19 -13.72 3.93 8.78
C SER A 19 -13.34 2.61 9.46
N SER A 20 -14.15 2.16 10.43
CA SER A 20 -13.84 0.99 11.28
C SER A 20 -13.70 -0.31 10.51
N ASP A 21 -14.37 -0.42 9.36
CA ASP A 21 -14.59 -1.70 8.70
C ASP A 21 -13.65 -1.90 7.50
N SER A 22 -13.16 -0.83 6.88
CA SER A 22 -12.27 -0.91 5.72
C SER A 22 -11.44 0.37 5.49
N PRO A 23 -10.44 0.64 6.34
CA PRO A 23 -9.54 1.76 6.10
C PRO A 23 -8.77 1.60 4.78
N PHE A 24 -8.56 2.69 4.06
CA PHE A 24 -7.73 2.68 2.85
C PHE A 24 -7.06 4.03 2.59
N VAL A 25 -6.06 4.00 1.72
CA VAL A 25 -5.41 5.19 1.16
C VAL A 25 -5.28 5.04 -0.35
N HIS A 26 -5.64 6.09 -1.08
CA HIS A 26 -5.29 6.24 -2.49
C HIS A 26 -4.12 7.19 -2.64
N PHE A 27 -3.13 6.77 -3.42
CA PHE A 27 -1.92 7.53 -3.64
C PHE A 27 -1.39 7.35 -5.06
N PHE A 28 -0.71 8.38 -5.55
CA PHE A 28 0.08 8.31 -6.77
C PHE A 28 1.52 7.93 -6.43
N TRP A 29 2.11 7.12 -7.30
CA TRP A 29 3.55 6.99 -7.40
C TRP A 29 3.92 6.92 -8.89
N GLY A 30 4.87 7.75 -9.31
CA GLY A 30 5.16 7.94 -10.73
C GLY A 30 3.93 8.43 -11.50
N LYS A 31 3.46 7.62 -12.46
CA LYS A 31 2.29 7.86 -13.32
C LYS A 31 1.06 7.02 -12.97
N PHE A 32 1.13 6.27 -11.87
CA PHE A 32 0.17 5.23 -11.53
C PHE A 32 -0.62 5.58 -10.28
N ASP A 33 -1.87 5.12 -10.26
CA ASP A 33 -2.79 5.34 -9.14
C ASP A 33 -2.92 4.03 -8.37
N PHE A 34 -2.66 4.09 -7.08
CA PHE A 34 -2.68 2.95 -6.20
C PHE A 34 -3.73 3.10 -5.11
N ARG A 35 -4.22 1.97 -4.64
CA ARG A 35 -5.01 1.84 -3.41
C ARG A 35 -4.33 0.83 -2.50
N LEU A 36 -4.08 1.24 -1.26
CA LEU A 36 -3.70 0.34 -0.18
C LEU A 36 -4.84 0.28 0.83
N SER A 37 -5.37 -0.90 1.05
CA SER A 37 -6.33 -1.19 2.10
C SER A 37 -5.61 -1.61 3.37
N PHE A 38 -6.25 -1.41 4.53
CA PHE A 38 -5.74 -1.85 5.82
C PHE A 38 -6.80 -2.65 6.55
N GLU A 39 -6.35 -3.53 7.42
CA GLU A 39 -7.19 -4.22 8.39
C GLU A 39 -6.91 -3.64 9.78
N ILE A 40 -7.96 -3.41 10.58
CA ILE A 40 -7.81 -2.96 11.97
C ILE A 40 -7.81 -4.20 12.86
N ASN A 41 -6.68 -4.46 13.52
CA ASN A 41 -6.61 -5.50 14.55
C ASN A 41 -6.96 -4.89 15.91
N SER A 42 -8.06 -5.36 16.51
CA SER A 42 -8.47 -5.00 17.87
C SER A 42 -7.75 -5.81 18.94
N ASP A 43 -7.28 -7.01 18.60
CA ASP A 43 -6.74 -7.98 19.57
C ASP A 43 -5.23 -8.16 19.41
N SER A 44 -4.49 -7.86 20.48
CA SER A 44 -3.03 -7.89 20.57
C SER A 44 -2.42 -9.31 20.64
N SER A 45 -3.16 -10.34 20.24
CA SER A 45 -2.84 -11.74 20.59
C SER A 45 -2.53 -12.66 19.41
N THR A 46 -2.39 -12.15 18.18
CA THR A 46 -2.08 -13.01 17.05
C THR A 46 -0.61 -12.91 16.65
N ASP A 47 0.06 -14.05 16.78
CA ASP A 47 1.42 -14.38 16.35
C ASP A 47 1.50 -14.38 14.80
N LYS A 48 1.20 -13.23 14.18
CA LYS A 48 1.18 -13.03 12.74
C LYS A 48 2.29 -12.07 12.36
N ASN A 49 3.17 -12.55 11.50
CA ASN A 49 4.27 -11.86 10.83
C ASN A 49 4.35 -10.34 11.12
N SER A 50 5.19 -9.97 12.09
CA SER A 50 5.34 -8.60 12.62
C SER A 50 5.79 -7.55 11.59
N LYS A 51 6.14 -7.95 10.36
CA LYS A 51 6.70 -7.06 9.33
C LYS A 51 5.69 -6.08 8.71
N LEU A 52 4.39 -6.18 8.99
CA LEU A 52 3.34 -5.39 8.34
C LEU A 52 2.31 -4.80 9.31
N LEU A 53 2.64 -4.71 10.60
CA LEU A 53 1.82 -4.09 11.63
C LEU A 53 2.31 -2.68 11.91
N PHE A 54 1.40 -1.71 11.87
CA PHE A 54 1.68 -0.30 12.06
C PHE A 54 0.78 0.26 13.17
N SER A 55 1.37 0.96 14.14
CA SER A 55 0.62 1.56 15.25
C SER A 55 0.16 2.98 14.93
N GLY A 56 -1.10 3.30 15.22
CA GLY A 56 -1.65 4.67 15.14
C GLY A 56 -2.89 4.86 16.03
N GLN A 57 -2.96 5.96 16.80
CA GLN A 57 -4.06 6.25 17.77
C GLN A 57 -4.45 5.07 18.69
N GLY A 58 -3.48 4.29 19.16
CA GLY A 58 -3.74 3.14 20.04
C GLY A 58 -4.41 1.94 19.36
N LYS A 59 -4.56 1.96 18.03
CA LYS A 59 -4.98 0.81 17.22
C LYS A 59 -3.80 0.25 16.43
N GLN A 60 -3.84 -1.04 16.12
CA GLN A 60 -2.91 -1.68 15.20
C GLN A 60 -3.56 -1.80 13.82
N PHE A 61 -2.87 -1.30 12.81
CA PHE A 61 -3.24 -1.40 11.41
C PHE A 61 -2.33 -2.42 10.74
N GLN A 62 -2.92 -3.36 10.01
CA GLN A 62 -2.17 -4.28 9.17
C GLN A 62 -2.37 -3.87 7.71
N SER A 63 -1.31 -3.87 6.90
CA SER A 63 -1.50 -3.67 5.45
C SER A 63 -2.28 -4.85 4.87
N GLY A 64 -3.39 -4.54 4.20
CA GLY A 64 -4.19 -5.49 3.44
C GLY A 64 -3.76 -5.51 1.98
N THR A 65 -4.74 -5.47 1.07
CA THR A 65 -4.52 -5.54 -0.37
C THR A 65 -3.90 -4.25 -0.92
N LEU A 66 -2.88 -4.41 -1.75
CA LEU A 66 -2.33 -3.36 -2.61
C LEU A 66 -2.87 -3.53 -4.03
N GLU A 67 -3.44 -2.47 -4.58
CA GLU A 67 -4.07 -2.45 -5.90
C GLU A 67 -3.55 -1.30 -6.76
N LEU A 68 -3.48 -1.54 -8.07
CA LEU A 68 -3.10 -0.61 -9.10
C LEU A 68 -4.29 -0.36 -10.04
N LEU A 69 -4.59 0.91 -10.32
CA LEU A 69 -5.60 1.28 -11.31
C LEU A 69 -4.97 1.29 -12.71
N HIS A 70 -5.51 0.46 -13.60
CA HIS A 70 -5.17 0.48 -15.02
C HIS A 70 -6.44 0.28 -15.86
N HIS A 71 -6.62 1.12 -16.89
CA HIS A 71 -7.80 1.10 -17.77
C HIS A 71 -9.14 1.01 -17.01
N HIS A 72 -9.30 1.82 -15.95
CA HIS A 72 -10.49 1.86 -15.08
C HIS A 72 -10.78 0.56 -14.30
N LYS A 73 -9.79 -0.34 -14.19
CA LYS A 73 -9.87 -1.58 -13.40
C LYS A 73 -8.78 -1.60 -12.34
N TRP A 74 -9.12 -2.12 -11.17
CA TRP A 74 -8.17 -2.37 -10.08
C TRP A 74 -7.57 -3.77 -10.20
N TYR A 75 -6.25 -3.86 -10.33
CA TYR A 75 -5.49 -5.11 -10.33
C TYR A 75 -4.79 -5.25 -8.98
N GLN A 76 -4.78 -6.45 -8.42
CA GLN A 76 -4.13 -6.74 -7.14
C GLN A 76 -2.67 -7.10 -7.37
N TYR A 77 -1.80 -6.62 -6.48
CA TYR A 77 -0.39 -6.96 -6.47
C TYR A 77 -0.19 -8.48 -6.28
N VAL A 78 0.67 -9.10 -7.09
CA VAL A 78 0.97 -10.53 -6.99
C VAL A 78 2.41 -10.75 -6.51
N LYS A 79 3.40 -10.29 -7.28
CA LYS A 79 4.83 -10.53 -7.01
C LYS A 79 5.74 -9.69 -7.92
N PRO A 80 7.03 -9.50 -7.58
CA PRO A 80 8.02 -9.06 -8.55
C PRO A 80 8.25 -10.15 -9.61
N THR A 81 8.64 -9.73 -10.81
CA THR A 81 8.73 -10.60 -12.00
C THR A 81 10.15 -10.86 -12.44
N ALA A 82 11.03 -9.86 -12.44
CA ALA A 82 12.48 -9.98 -12.36
C ALA A 82 13.12 -8.58 -12.29
N HIS A 83 14.36 -8.53 -11.78
CA HIS A 83 15.30 -7.38 -11.69
C HIS A 83 15.38 -6.67 -10.32
N GLY A 84 16.54 -6.82 -9.66
CA GLY A 84 16.93 -6.13 -8.42
C GLY A 84 17.43 -4.70 -8.67
N LEU A 85 16.68 -3.92 -9.44
CA LEU A 85 16.91 -2.47 -9.56
C LEU A 85 16.16 -1.75 -8.43
N VAL A 86 16.41 -0.44 -8.29
CA VAL A 86 15.69 0.42 -7.34
C VAL A 86 14.16 0.37 -7.56
N LEU A 87 13.73 0.02 -8.77
CA LEU A 87 12.35 -0.26 -9.16
C LEU A 87 12.24 -1.71 -9.61
N GLU A 88 11.21 -2.42 -9.14
CA GLU A 88 10.94 -3.79 -9.59
C GLU A 88 9.79 -3.77 -10.60
N GLU A 89 9.92 -4.54 -11.70
CA GLU A 89 8.77 -4.87 -12.51
C GLU A 89 7.90 -5.85 -11.73
N THR A 90 6.67 -5.48 -11.48
CA THR A 90 5.73 -6.22 -10.64
C THR A 90 4.55 -6.71 -11.45
N LEU A 91 4.08 -7.92 -11.13
CA LEU A 91 2.88 -8.52 -11.70
C LEU A 91 1.68 -8.13 -10.85
N TRP A 92 0.63 -7.71 -11.56
CA TRP A 92 -0.67 -7.37 -11.04
C TRP A 92 -1.73 -8.21 -11.75
N GLU A 93 -2.77 -8.64 -11.03
CA GLU A 93 -3.79 -9.52 -11.60
C GLU A 93 -5.21 -9.09 -11.21
N LYS A 94 -6.15 -9.27 -12.16
CA LYS A 94 -7.58 -9.16 -11.93
C LYS A 94 -8.30 -10.22 -12.75
N ASP A 95 -9.03 -11.12 -12.11
CA ASP A 95 -9.86 -12.14 -12.80
C ASP A 95 -9.06 -12.95 -13.87
N GLY A 96 -7.78 -13.25 -13.58
CA GLY A 96 -6.85 -13.92 -14.50
C GLY A 96 -6.19 -13.02 -15.56
N GLU A 97 -6.61 -11.76 -15.69
CA GLU A 97 -5.99 -10.74 -16.53
C GLU A 97 -4.72 -10.21 -15.85
N LYS A 98 -3.57 -10.30 -16.54
CA LYS A 98 -2.26 -9.91 -16.02
C LYS A 98 -1.83 -8.54 -16.52
N HIS A 99 -1.25 -7.74 -15.64
CA HIS A 99 -0.66 -6.45 -15.95
C HIS A 99 0.72 -6.32 -15.28
N TYR A 100 1.65 -5.68 -15.98
CA TYR A 100 3.02 -5.49 -15.53
C TYR A 100 3.27 -4.00 -15.36
N ALA A 101 3.74 -3.60 -14.18
CA ALA A 101 4.04 -2.20 -13.89
C ALA A 101 5.24 -2.08 -12.95
N GLU A 102 5.95 -0.96 -13.06
CA GLU A 102 6.99 -0.61 -12.11
C GLU A 102 6.37 -0.28 -10.75
N PHE A 103 7.00 -0.75 -9.68
CA PHE A 103 6.63 -0.42 -8.31
C PHE A 103 7.88 -0.34 -7.43
N PRO A 104 7.94 0.58 -6.45
CA PRO A 104 9.09 0.68 -5.58
C PRO A 104 9.17 -0.53 -4.66
N ALA A 105 10.36 -1.15 -4.56
CA ALA A 105 10.59 -2.34 -3.73
C ALA A 105 10.32 -2.09 -2.22
N ILE A 106 10.39 -0.83 -1.77
CA ILE A 106 10.27 -0.42 -0.36
C ILE A 106 8.88 0.18 -0.09
N PHE A 107 7.85 -0.62 -0.30
CA PHE A 107 6.46 -0.19 -0.06
C PHE A 107 6.10 -0.08 1.42
N THR A 108 6.70 -0.91 2.27
CA THR A 108 6.39 -0.99 3.70
C THR A 108 6.64 0.33 4.43
N GLY A 109 7.69 1.07 4.06
CA GLY A 109 7.99 2.38 4.63
C GLY A 109 6.90 3.43 4.33
N PHE A 110 6.25 3.35 3.17
CA PHE A 110 5.11 4.22 2.86
C PHE A 110 3.91 3.94 3.76
N ALA A 111 3.52 2.67 3.90
CA ALA A 111 2.37 2.28 4.71
C ALA A 111 2.55 2.72 6.17
N GLU A 112 3.74 2.49 6.75
CA GLU A 112 4.07 2.89 8.11
C GLU A 112 3.98 4.41 8.31
N ILE A 113 4.70 5.18 7.48
CA ILE A 113 4.73 6.64 7.58
C ILE A 113 3.35 7.24 7.35
N PHE A 114 2.56 6.64 6.45
CA PHE A 114 1.18 7.08 6.22
C PHE A 114 0.33 6.92 7.49
N VAL A 115 0.31 5.72 8.08
CA VAL A 115 -0.46 5.44 9.30
C VAL A 115 -0.02 6.37 10.43
N GLN A 116 1.28 6.50 10.68
CA GLN A 116 1.84 7.35 11.74
C GLN A 116 1.58 8.85 11.53
N LYS A 117 1.40 9.34 10.31
CA LYS A 117 1.22 10.79 10.06
C LYS A 117 -0.22 11.20 9.81
N ASN A 118 -1.10 10.27 9.45
CA ASN A 118 -2.48 10.59 9.08
C ASN A 118 -3.50 9.95 10.01
N TRP A 119 -3.15 8.83 10.63
CA TRP A 119 -4.03 8.08 11.52
C TRP A 119 -3.50 8.00 12.96
N ASN A 120 -2.43 8.74 13.27
CA ASN A 120 -2.12 9.24 14.63
C ASN A 120 -3.06 10.38 15.04
#